data_AF-A0A0P4WP68-F1
#
_entry.id   AF-A0A0P4WP68-F1
#
_cell.length_a   1.000
_cell.length_b   1.000
_cell.length_c   1.000
_cell.angle_alpha   90.00
_cell.angle_beta   90.00
_cell.angle_gamma   90.00
#
_symmetry.space_group_name_H-M   'P 1'
#
loop_
_entity.id
_entity.type
_entity.pdbx_description
1 polymer ?
#
loop_
_entity_poly.entity_id
_entity_poly.type
_entity_poly.pdbx_seq_one_letter_code
_entity_poly.pdbx_strand_id
1 'polypeptide(L)'
;MQLVLPVRRYLTNRHITVPEDWLSACIDWVLSEYSQNNVPFIQEQVYQEWLHADLTELGTCCLPPQTQDQPSTTITGYFPLQMNLVRDISEPAYAQLLKVEGADTENTTVSATQNHMTQTAREKADRMLMLELTDGTTVVEGMEYRPAPNLSVNLSPGTKVLVYGTIKVRRGILFLTQQNITVLGGKVMDLLEKNDQRNTLIAALNTQDTDPQEQPRRYNYNNTQPGTRSSSTTMGTVGARSQSSSAASVSYGLVVKREILIIRIINPYESLQHKGLPSYDSTAHHH
;
A
#
# COMPACT_ATOMS: atom_id res chain seq x y z
N MET A 1 4.74 -30.89 11.64
CA MET A 1 4.41 -31.53 10.34
C MET A 1 2.92 -31.84 10.12
N GLN A 2 2.13 -32.30 11.11
CA GLN A 2 0.72 -32.68 10.87
C GLN A 2 -0.23 -31.52 10.47
N LEU A 3 0.08 -30.27 10.82
CA LEU A 3 -0.77 -29.10 10.53
C LEU A 3 -0.44 -28.38 9.22
N VAL A 4 0.77 -28.59 8.68
CA VAL A 4 1.24 -27.91 7.47
C VAL A 4 0.35 -28.22 6.27
N LEU A 5 0.05 -29.51 6.03
CA LEU A 5 -0.75 -29.92 4.87
C LEU A 5 -2.19 -29.37 4.90
N PRO A 6 -2.94 -29.47 6.02
CA PRO A 6 -4.26 -28.85 6.12
C PRO A 6 -4.26 -27.33 5.90
N VAL A 7 -3.26 -26.61 6.43
CA VAL A 7 -3.18 -25.15 6.28
C VAL A 7 -2.75 -24.77 4.86
N ARG A 8 -1.76 -25.45 4.28
CA ARG A 8 -1.36 -25.28 2.88
C ARG A 8 -2.55 -25.45 1.95
N ARG A 9 -3.33 -26.53 2.11
CA ARG A 9 -4.53 -26.77 1.31
C ARG A 9 -5.57 -25.66 1.46
N TYR A 10 -5.74 -25.12 2.67
CA TYR A 10 -6.66 -24.00 2.92
C TYR A 10 -6.27 -22.72 2.15
N LEU A 11 -4.96 -22.43 2.08
CA LEU A 11 -4.41 -21.31 1.32
C LEU A 11 -4.49 -21.57 -0.20
N THR A 12 -4.12 -22.77 -0.65
CA THR A 12 -4.16 -23.13 -2.09
C THR A 12 -5.60 -23.13 -2.63
N ASN A 13 -6.60 -23.51 -1.83
CA ASN A 13 -8.01 -23.38 -2.20
C ASN A 13 -8.45 -21.92 -2.43
N ARG A 14 -7.67 -20.95 -1.93
CA ARG A 14 -7.82 -19.50 -2.16
C ARG A 14 -6.81 -18.96 -3.16
N HIS A 15 -6.12 -19.84 -3.88
CA HIS A 15 -5.07 -19.53 -4.84
C HIS A 15 -3.79 -18.91 -4.23
N ILE A 16 -3.64 -18.98 -2.91
CA ILE A 16 -2.48 -18.44 -2.19
C ILE A 16 -1.41 -19.53 -2.09
N THR A 17 -0.19 -19.16 -2.46
CA THR A 17 1.01 -19.99 -2.29
C THR A 17 2.01 -19.22 -1.43
N VAL A 18 2.63 -19.90 -0.47
CA VAL A 18 3.61 -19.31 0.45
C VAL A 18 4.82 -20.25 0.60
N PRO A 19 6.01 -19.73 0.91
CA PRO A 19 7.19 -20.54 1.23
C PRO A 19 6.94 -21.52 2.38
N GLU A 20 7.56 -22.70 2.32
CA GLU A 20 7.44 -23.74 3.36
C GLU A 20 7.95 -23.27 4.73
N ASP A 21 9.10 -22.57 4.73
CA ASP A 21 9.72 -22.07 5.96
C ASP A 21 8.85 -21.02 6.64
N TRP A 22 8.28 -20.09 5.86
CA TRP A 22 7.32 -19.11 6.35
C TRP A 22 6.07 -19.77 6.92
N LEU A 23 5.50 -20.76 6.21
CA LEU A 23 4.29 -21.45 6.66
C LEU A 23 4.52 -22.20 7.98
N SER A 24 5.64 -22.91 8.08
CA SER A 24 6.00 -23.66 9.29
C SER A 24 6.21 -22.72 10.47
N ALA A 25 6.98 -21.65 10.29
CA ALA A 25 7.22 -20.65 11.33
C ALA A 25 5.93 -19.93 11.76
N CYS A 26 5.05 -19.60 10.81
CA CYS A 26 3.77 -18.98 11.11
C CYS A 26 2.87 -19.91 11.94
N ILE A 27 2.77 -21.19 11.59
CA ILE A 27 2.01 -22.19 12.36
C ILE A 27 2.58 -22.32 13.78
N ASP A 28 3.90 -22.45 13.91
CA ASP A 28 4.55 -22.58 15.23
C ASP A 28 4.29 -21.36 16.11
N TRP A 29 4.32 -20.16 15.52
CA TRP A 29 3.95 -18.95 16.23
C TRP A 29 2.49 -18.95 16.68
N VAL A 30 1.54 -19.26 15.78
CA VAL A 30 0.10 -19.30 16.11
C VAL A 30 -0.14 -20.25 17.29
N LEU A 31 0.51 -21.41 17.30
CA LEU A 31 0.41 -22.38 18.40
C LEU A 31 1.03 -21.88 19.71
N SER A 32 2.02 -20.97 19.63
CA SER A 32 2.65 -20.39 20.81
C SER A 32 1.86 -19.22 21.41
N GLU A 33 1.16 -18.44 20.58
CA GLU A 33 0.43 -17.24 21.02
C GLU A 33 -1.00 -17.59 21.48
N TYR A 34 -1.63 -18.60 20.87
CA TYR A 34 -3.03 -18.94 21.12
C TYR A 34 -3.18 -20.33 21.76
N SER A 35 -4.01 -20.41 22.80
CA SER A 35 -4.37 -21.69 23.43
C SER A 35 -5.24 -22.59 22.53
N GLN A 36 -5.86 -22.02 21.49
CA GLN A 36 -6.70 -22.75 20.55
C GLN A 36 -5.85 -23.40 19.45
N ASN A 37 -5.93 -24.73 19.34
CA ASN A 37 -5.13 -25.52 18.40
C ASN A 37 -5.96 -26.30 17.37
N ASN A 38 -7.23 -25.94 17.19
CA ASN A 38 -8.08 -26.58 16.19
C ASN A 38 -7.70 -26.11 14.77
N VAL A 39 -7.77 -27.02 13.79
CA VAL A 39 -7.32 -26.76 12.43
C VAL A 39 -8.01 -25.55 11.77
N PRO A 40 -9.34 -25.37 11.85
CA PRO A 40 -10.00 -24.19 11.27
C PRO A 40 -9.51 -22.86 11.85
N PHE A 41 -9.27 -22.80 13.15
CA PHE A 41 -8.74 -21.60 13.79
C PHE A 41 -7.33 -21.27 13.28
N ILE A 42 -6.44 -22.26 13.24
CA ILE A 42 -5.06 -22.06 12.76
C ILE A 42 -5.05 -21.64 11.29
N GLN A 43 -5.88 -22.27 10.46
CA GLN A 43 -6.07 -21.90 9.06
C GLN A 43 -6.43 -20.42 8.89
N GLU A 44 -7.37 -19.94 9.70
CA GLU A 44 -7.79 -18.55 9.66
C GLU A 44 -6.71 -17.61 10.19
N GLN A 45 -6.03 -17.93 11.29
CA GLN A 45 -4.93 -17.10 11.80
C GLN A 45 -3.79 -16.98 10.79
N VAL A 46 -3.38 -18.08 10.15
CA VAL A 46 -2.34 -18.06 9.12
C VAL A 46 -2.77 -17.22 7.91
N TYR A 47 -4.04 -17.28 7.51
CA TYR A 47 -4.57 -16.41 6.46
C TYR A 47 -4.55 -14.93 6.87
N GLN A 48 -4.90 -14.62 8.12
CA GLN A 48 -4.81 -13.25 8.65
C GLN A 48 -3.38 -12.73 8.69
N GLU A 49 -2.39 -13.57 9.04
CA GLU A 49 -0.98 -13.18 8.98
C GLU A 49 -0.51 -12.95 7.54
N TRP A 50 -0.96 -13.77 6.58
CA TRP A 50 -0.69 -13.53 5.16
C TRP A 50 -1.28 -12.20 4.65
N LEU A 51 -2.47 -11.80 5.13
CA LEU A 51 -3.06 -10.50 4.77
C LEU A 51 -2.19 -9.30 5.20
N HIS A 52 -1.35 -9.46 6.22
CA HIS A 52 -0.50 -8.40 6.76
C HIS A 52 0.99 -8.53 6.42
N ALA A 53 1.40 -9.65 5.82
CA ALA A 53 2.78 -9.85 5.37
C ALA A 53 3.10 -8.99 4.13
N ASP A 54 4.31 -8.48 4.01
CA ASP A 54 4.80 -7.90 2.75
C ASP A 54 5.14 -9.02 1.77
N LEU A 55 4.48 -9.06 0.61
CA LEU A 55 4.78 -10.08 -0.40
C LEU A 55 6.19 -9.95 -0.96
N THR A 56 6.77 -8.75 -0.95
CA THR A 56 8.13 -8.50 -1.43
C THR A 56 9.16 -9.22 -0.55
N GLU A 57 8.92 -9.20 0.76
CA GLU A 57 9.75 -9.92 1.72
C GLU A 57 9.48 -11.43 1.69
N LEU A 58 8.23 -11.81 1.41
CA LEU A 58 7.84 -13.22 1.27
C LEU A 58 8.41 -13.87 0.01
N GLY A 59 8.71 -13.08 -1.03
CA GLY A 59 9.30 -13.54 -2.29
C GLY A 59 8.39 -14.44 -3.11
N THR A 60 7.07 -14.28 -3.01
CA THR A 60 6.13 -15.05 -3.84
C THR A 60 6.21 -14.62 -5.30
N CYS A 61 5.95 -15.56 -6.22
CA CYS A 61 5.85 -15.28 -7.64
C CYS A 61 4.62 -15.99 -8.21
N CYS A 62 3.72 -15.22 -8.81
CA CYS A 62 2.52 -15.76 -9.46
C CYS A 62 2.20 -15.09 -10.79
N LEU A 63 2.78 -13.91 -11.07
CA LEU A 63 2.58 -13.23 -12.33
C LEU A 63 3.40 -13.91 -13.44
N PRO A 64 2.79 -14.11 -14.63
CA PRO A 64 3.50 -14.72 -15.74
C PRO A 64 4.51 -13.72 -16.35
N PRO A 65 5.67 -14.18 -16.86
CA PRO A 65 6.73 -13.29 -17.39
C PRO A 65 6.26 -12.39 -18.54
N GLN A 66 5.27 -12.84 -19.30
CA GLN A 66 4.72 -12.12 -20.45
C GLN A 66 4.05 -10.78 -20.08
N THR A 67 3.84 -10.49 -18.79
CA THR A 67 3.21 -9.25 -18.34
C THR A 67 3.99 -7.99 -18.70
N GLN A 68 5.32 -8.03 -18.73
CA GLN A 68 6.18 -6.85 -18.94
C GLN A 68 6.65 -6.68 -20.40
N ASP A 69 6.94 -7.79 -21.09
CA ASP A 69 7.73 -7.74 -22.34
C ASP A 69 6.91 -7.51 -23.62
N GLN A 70 5.59 -7.73 -23.56
CA GLN A 70 4.73 -7.69 -24.74
C GLN A 70 3.93 -6.38 -24.82
N PRO A 71 3.87 -5.70 -25.99
CA PRO A 71 3.13 -4.44 -26.13
C PRO A 71 1.63 -4.61 -25.88
N SER A 72 1.09 -5.80 -26.19
CA SER A 72 -0.29 -6.19 -25.90
C SER A 72 -0.35 -7.70 -25.73
N THR A 73 -0.89 -8.17 -24.61
CA THR A 73 -1.08 -9.59 -24.32
C THR A 73 -2.35 -9.81 -23.48
N THR A 74 -2.58 -11.05 -23.07
CA THR A 74 -3.65 -11.43 -22.16
C THR A 74 -3.11 -12.46 -21.17
N ILE A 75 -3.41 -12.27 -19.89
CA ILE A 75 -3.10 -13.24 -18.84
C ILE A 75 -4.39 -13.88 -18.35
N THR A 76 -4.35 -15.17 -18.04
CA THR A 76 -5.50 -15.90 -17.51
C THR A 76 -5.08 -16.71 -16.29
N GLY A 77 -5.79 -16.54 -15.17
CA GLY A 77 -5.48 -17.26 -13.94
C GLY A 77 -6.08 -16.62 -12.70
N TYR A 78 -5.43 -16.91 -11.57
CA TYR A 78 -5.72 -16.34 -10.26
C TYR A 78 -4.40 -15.86 -9.67
N PHE A 79 -4.34 -14.57 -9.37
CA PHE A 79 -3.12 -13.87 -8.98
C PHE A 79 -3.41 -13.14 -7.66
N PRO A 80 -3.08 -13.75 -6.50
CA PRO A 80 -3.09 -13.03 -5.24
C PRO A 80 -1.93 -12.04 -5.22
N LEU A 81 -2.25 -10.76 -5.19
CA LEU A 81 -1.29 -9.66 -5.27
C LEU A 81 -1.41 -8.75 -4.05
N GLN A 82 -0.36 -7.98 -3.83
CA GLN A 82 -0.32 -6.86 -2.89
C GLN A 82 -0.43 -5.55 -3.66
N MET A 83 -1.28 -4.65 -3.18
CA MET A 83 -1.35 -3.27 -3.66
C MET A 83 -0.40 -2.41 -2.84
N ASN A 84 0.67 -1.90 -3.46
CA ASN A 84 1.64 -1.03 -2.81
C ASN A 84 1.07 0.39 -2.63
N LEU A 85 0.40 0.92 -3.65
CA LEU A 85 -0.27 2.22 -3.64
C LEU A 85 -1.44 2.26 -4.63
N VAL A 86 -2.28 3.29 -4.49
CA VAL A 86 -3.39 3.59 -5.42
C VAL A 86 -3.51 5.11 -5.60
N ARG A 87 -3.81 5.54 -6.83
CA ARG A 87 -4.08 6.94 -7.17
C ARG A 87 -5.30 7.05 -8.05
N ASP A 88 -6.07 8.13 -7.91
CA ASP A 88 -7.01 8.52 -8.95
C ASP A 88 -6.25 9.32 -10.01
N ILE A 89 -6.22 8.83 -11.24
CA ILE A 89 -5.57 9.51 -12.38
C ILE A 89 -6.58 10.30 -13.23
N SER A 90 -7.85 10.33 -12.84
CA SER A 90 -8.89 11.16 -13.48
C SER A 90 -8.91 12.60 -12.95
N GLU A 91 -8.40 12.83 -11.73
CA GLU A 91 -8.24 14.17 -11.14
C GLU A 91 -6.75 14.55 -11.01
N PRO A 92 -6.36 15.83 -11.24
CA PRO A 92 -4.99 16.28 -11.00
C PRO A 92 -4.52 16.03 -9.56
N ALA A 93 -3.30 15.52 -9.40
CA ALA A 93 -2.75 15.17 -8.08
C ALA A 93 -2.74 16.35 -7.09
N TYR A 94 -2.46 17.57 -7.57
CA TYR A 94 -2.48 18.78 -6.76
C TYR A 94 -3.87 19.08 -6.19
N ALA A 95 -4.93 18.90 -7.00
CA ALA A 95 -6.30 19.12 -6.55
C ALA A 95 -6.71 18.10 -5.49
N GLN A 96 -6.28 16.84 -5.64
CA GLN A 96 -6.50 15.81 -4.62
C GLN A 96 -5.71 16.11 -3.33
N LEU A 97 -4.49 16.63 -3.44
CA LEU A 97 -3.64 16.95 -2.29
C LEU A 97 -4.27 18.05 -1.42
N LEU A 98 -4.81 19.11 -2.03
CA LEU A 98 -5.53 20.17 -1.30
C LEU A 98 -6.70 19.61 -0.47
N LYS A 99 -7.47 18.67 -1.03
CA LYS A 99 -8.56 17.98 -0.32
C LYS A 99 -8.04 17.18 0.87
N VAL A 100 -6.95 16.44 0.68
CA VAL A 100 -6.30 15.64 1.75
C VAL A 100 -5.74 16.53 2.87
N GLU A 101 -5.25 17.72 2.53
CA GLU A 101 -4.72 18.71 3.49
C GLU A 101 -5.79 19.47 4.26
N GLY A 102 -7.08 19.28 3.91
CA GLY A 102 -8.17 20.09 4.45
C GLY A 102 -8.12 21.55 3.98
N ALA A 103 -7.37 21.83 2.90
CA ALA A 103 -7.22 23.14 2.29
C ALA A 103 -8.27 23.43 1.21
N ASP A 104 -9.43 22.76 1.27
CA ASP A 104 -10.63 23.13 0.52
C ASP A 104 -11.15 24.48 1.05
N THR A 105 -10.44 25.56 0.72
CA THR A 105 -10.97 26.91 0.83
C THR A 105 -11.95 27.10 -0.31
N GLU A 106 -13.21 27.38 0.03
CA GLU A 106 -14.32 27.74 -0.88
C GLU A 106 -14.02 28.92 -1.84
N ASN A 107 -12.81 29.48 -1.83
CA ASN A 107 -12.38 30.64 -2.61
C ASN A 107 -11.53 30.34 -3.86
N THR A 108 -11.07 29.10 -4.09
CA THR A 108 -10.15 28.81 -5.21
C THR A 108 -10.86 28.75 -6.58
N THR A 109 -12.20 28.72 -6.60
CA THR A 109 -13.03 28.68 -7.83
C THR A 109 -13.85 29.93 -8.05
N VAL A 110 -13.50 31.07 -7.44
CA VAL A 110 -14.16 32.35 -7.75
C VAL A 110 -13.50 32.98 -8.98
N SER A 111 -13.87 32.52 -10.18
CA SER A 111 -13.60 33.26 -11.41
C SER A 111 -14.74 34.24 -11.68
N ALA A 112 -14.42 35.52 -11.85
CA ALA A 112 -15.38 36.58 -12.21
C ALA A 112 -15.90 36.49 -13.66
N THR A 113 -15.68 35.36 -14.34
CA THR A 113 -16.13 35.10 -15.71
C THR A 113 -17.24 34.06 -15.69
N GLN A 114 -18.40 34.45 -16.23
CA GLN A 114 -19.60 33.64 -16.36
C GLN A 114 -19.37 32.44 -17.30
N ASN A 115 -18.62 31.42 -16.86
CA ASN A 115 -18.40 30.17 -17.60
C ASN A 115 -19.18 29.02 -16.97
N HIS A 116 -20.52 29.16 -16.96
CA HIS A 116 -21.43 28.10 -16.50
C HIS A 116 -21.45 26.85 -17.42
N MET A 117 -20.79 26.89 -18.58
CA MET A 117 -20.70 25.78 -19.53
C MET A 117 -19.44 24.90 -19.37
N THR A 118 -18.36 25.38 -18.76
CA THR A 118 -17.14 24.56 -18.55
C THR A 118 -17.12 23.85 -17.20
N GLN A 119 -17.83 24.37 -16.20
CA GLN A 119 -17.91 23.78 -14.86
C GLN A 119 -18.69 22.45 -14.89
N THR A 120 -19.81 22.41 -15.60
CA THR A 120 -20.68 21.23 -15.74
C THR A 120 -20.08 20.12 -16.60
N ALA A 121 -19.15 20.43 -17.52
CA ALA A 121 -18.42 19.42 -18.28
C ALA A 121 -17.27 18.76 -17.49
N ARG A 122 -16.79 19.44 -16.43
CA ARG A 122 -15.79 18.90 -15.48
C ARG A 122 -16.45 18.10 -14.35
N GLU A 123 -17.78 18.20 -14.21
CA GLU A 123 -18.56 17.41 -13.28
C GLU A 123 -18.67 15.96 -13.79
N LYS A 124 -17.82 15.11 -13.19
CA LYS A 124 -17.64 13.67 -13.39
C LYS A 124 -16.95 13.26 -14.70
N ALA A 125 -15.63 13.49 -14.76
CA ALA A 125 -14.81 12.42 -15.34
C ALA A 125 -15.09 11.13 -14.55
N ASP A 126 -15.38 10.03 -15.24
CA ASP A 126 -15.51 8.73 -14.57
C ASP A 126 -14.17 8.44 -13.87
N ARG A 127 -14.25 8.16 -12.56
CA ARG A 127 -13.11 7.80 -11.72
C ARG A 127 -12.26 6.76 -12.45
N MET A 128 -10.94 6.97 -12.45
CA MET A 128 -9.99 6.03 -13.01
C MET A 128 -8.84 5.85 -12.04
N LEU A 129 -8.85 4.73 -11.31
CA LEU A 129 -7.75 4.39 -10.42
C LEU A 129 -6.57 3.75 -11.16
N MET A 130 -5.36 4.12 -10.78
CA MET A 130 -4.11 3.44 -11.10
C MET A 130 -3.55 2.82 -9.81
N LEU A 131 -3.32 1.52 -9.83
CA LEU A 131 -2.79 0.74 -8.71
C LEU A 131 -1.38 0.27 -9.05
N GLU A 132 -0.46 0.34 -8.09
CA GLU A 132 0.79 -0.41 -8.18
C GLU A 132 0.60 -1.75 -7.45
N LEU A 133 0.73 -2.84 -8.19
CA LEU A 133 0.52 -4.19 -7.70
C LEU A 133 1.83 -4.99 -7.75
N THR A 134 2.06 -5.87 -6.78
CA THR A 134 3.19 -6.78 -6.75
C THR A 134 2.76 -8.18 -6.36
N ASP A 135 3.38 -9.20 -6.97
CA ASP A 135 3.29 -10.57 -6.48
C ASP A 135 4.36 -10.91 -5.45
N GLY A 136 5.27 -9.98 -5.17
CA GLY A 136 6.44 -10.14 -4.31
C GLY A 136 7.77 -10.12 -5.07
N THR A 137 7.75 -10.38 -6.37
CA THR A 137 8.97 -10.38 -7.21
C THR A 137 8.85 -9.46 -8.42
N THR A 138 7.62 -9.27 -8.91
CA THR A 138 7.31 -8.44 -10.08
C THR A 138 6.31 -7.37 -9.69
N VAL A 139 6.63 -6.12 -10.03
CA VAL A 139 5.71 -4.97 -9.90
C VAL A 139 5.04 -4.71 -11.25
N VAL A 140 3.74 -4.48 -11.23
CA VAL A 140 2.91 -4.18 -12.39
C VAL A 140 1.89 -3.08 -12.07
N GLU A 141 1.45 -2.35 -13.08
CA GLU A 141 0.39 -1.35 -12.91
C GLU A 141 -0.98 -1.95 -13.24
N GLY A 142 -1.99 -1.62 -12.44
CA GLY A 142 -3.39 -1.99 -12.68
C GLY A 142 -4.25 -0.74 -12.86
N MET A 143 -4.82 -0.58 -14.05
CA MET A 143 -5.74 0.52 -14.34
C MET A 143 -7.18 0.06 -14.22
N GLU A 144 -8.00 0.81 -13.48
CA GLU A 144 -9.45 0.70 -13.47
C GLU A 144 -10.00 1.08 -14.86
N TYR A 145 -10.10 0.11 -15.75
CA TYR A 145 -10.57 0.30 -17.12
C TYR A 145 -12.09 0.52 -17.19
N ARG A 146 -12.82 -0.04 -16.22
CA ARG A 146 -14.25 0.17 -15.98
C ARG A 146 -14.49 0.33 -14.48
N PRO A 147 -15.52 1.10 -14.06
CA PRO A 147 -15.81 1.30 -12.64
C PRO A 147 -15.86 -0.01 -11.86
N ALA A 148 -15.06 -0.08 -10.79
CA ALA A 148 -14.93 -1.19 -9.87
C ALA A 148 -15.22 -0.69 -8.45
N PRO A 149 -16.48 -0.78 -7.97
CA PRO A 149 -16.90 -0.21 -6.68
C PRO A 149 -16.17 -0.76 -5.45
N ASN A 150 -15.55 -1.94 -5.58
CA ASN A 150 -14.71 -2.54 -4.55
C ASN A 150 -13.32 -1.89 -4.43
N LEU A 151 -12.95 -1.00 -5.36
CA LEU A 151 -11.71 -0.22 -5.30
C LEU A 151 -11.99 1.23 -4.88
N SER A 152 -11.05 1.80 -4.12
CA SER A 152 -11.06 3.22 -3.73
C SER A 152 -9.64 3.68 -3.41
N VAL A 153 -9.40 4.99 -3.46
CA VAL A 153 -8.14 5.60 -2.99
C VAL A 153 -7.89 5.43 -1.48
N ASN A 154 -8.91 5.00 -0.73
CA ASN A 154 -8.82 4.81 0.73
C ASN A 154 -8.34 3.41 1.13
N LEU A 155 -8.07 2.53 0.15
CA LEU A 155 -7.47 1.22 0.44
C LEU A 155 -6.08 1.42 1.05
N SER A 156 -5.79 0.73 2.14
CA SER A 156 -4.51 0.85 2.84
C SER A 156 -3.36 0.29 1.99
N PRO A 157 -2.19 0.94 1.96
CA PRO A 157 -0.98 0.33 1.42
C PRO A 157 -0.73 -1.07 1.98
N GLY A 158 -0.37 -2.01 1.10
CA GLY A 158 -0.20 -3.41 1.42
C GLY A 158 -1.48 -4.26 1.38
N THR A 159 -2.65 -3.67 1.05
CA THR A 159 -3.91 -4.41 0.87
C THR A 159 -3.71 -5.57 -0.10
N LYS A 160 -4.14 -6.76 0.29
CA LYS A 160 -4.16 -7.93 -0.59
C LYS A 160 -5.39 -7.90 -1.50
N VAL A 161 -5.18 -8.21 -2.76
CA VAL A 161 -6.21 -8.30 -3.79
C VAL A 161 -6.06 -9.62 -4.54
N LEU A 162 -7.17 -10.19 -5.00
CA LEU A 162 -7.15 -11.28 -5.95
C LEU A 162 -7.49 -10.73 -7.33
N VAL A 163 -6.54 -10.77 -8.25
CA VAL A 163 -6.78 -10.51 -9.68
C VAL A 163 -7.04 -11.84 -10.38
N TYR A 164 -8.12 -11.95 -11.14
CA TYR A 164 -8.53 -13.24 -11.70
C TYR A 164 -9.28 -13.16 -13.03
N GLY A 165 -9.43 -14.33 -13.65
CA GLY A 165 -10.05 -14.50 -14.95
C GLY A 165 -9.07 -14.13 -16.07
N THR A 166 -9.61 -13.64 -17.19
CA THR A 166 -8.82 -13.24 -18.36
C THR A 166 -8.67 -11.73 -18.38
N ILE A 167 -7.44 -11.23 -18.23
CA ILE A 167 -7.12 -9.80 -18.13
C ILE A 167 -6.28 -9.37 -19.33
N LYS A 168 -6.71 -8.28 -19.98
CA LYS A 168 -5.91 -7.65 -21.05
C LYS A 168 -4.77 -6.87 -20.42
N VAL A 169 -3.58 -7.05 -20.97
CA VAL A 169 -2.38 -6.33 -20.55
C VAL A 169 -1.85 -5.54 -21.74
N ARG A 170 -1.57 -4.26 -21.55
CA ARG A 170 -1.00 -3.39 -22.59
C ARG A 170 0.15 -2.59 -22.01
N ARG A 171 1.35 -2.75 -22.57
CA ARG A 171 2.57 -2.09 -22.11
C ARG A 171 2.78 -2.25 -20.59
N GLY A 172 2.63 -3.47 -20.06
CA GLY A 172 2.77 -3.72 -18.61
C GLY A 172 1.55 -3.39 -17.74
N ILE A 173 0.53 -2.71 -18.29
CA ILE A 173 -0.64 -2.26 -17.51
C ILE A 173 -1.78 -3.27 -17.64
N LEU A 174 -2.27 -3.78 -16.51
CA LEU A 174 -3.47 -4.63 -16.42
C LEU A 174 -4.73 -3.77 -16.53
N PHE A 175 -5.63 -4.14 -17.44
CA PHE A 175 -6.90 -3.46 -17.62
C PHE A 175 -7.96 -4.13 -16.76
N LEU A 176 -8.12 -3.62 -15.54
CA LEU A 176 -8.96 -4.19 -14.50
C LEU A 176 -10.41 -3.73 -14.65
N THR A 177 -11.34 -4.65 -14.39
CA THR A 177 -12.77 -4.40 -14.28
C THR A 177 -13.26 -5.02 -12.97
N GLN A 178 -14.49 -4.70 -12.54
CA GLN A 178 -15.09 -5.31 -11.35
C GLN A 178 -15.09 -6.85 -11.39
N GLN A 179 -15.13 -7.45 -12.58
CA GLN A 179 -15.13 -8.89 -12.79
C GLN A 179 -13.73 -9.52 -12.72
N ASN A 180 -12.67 -8.72 -12.67
CA ASN A 180 -11.29 -9.20 -12.67
C ASN A 180 -10.55 -8.99 -11.35
N ILE A 181 -11.16 -8.34 -10.36
CA ILE A 181 -10.47 -8.02 -9.10
C ILE A 181 -11.40 -8.12 -7.89
N THR A 182 -10.87 -8.60 -6.77
CA THR A 182 -11.55 -8.60 -5.47
C THR A 182 -10.58 -8.23 -4.37
N VAL A 183 -11.00 -7.36 -3.45
CA VAL A 183 -10.21 -6.97 -2.28
C VAL A 183 -10.32 -8.07 -1.22
N LEU A 184 -9.18 -8.58 -0.77
CA LEU A 184 -9.08 -9.58 0.30
C LEU A 184 -8.89 -8.92 1.67
N GLY A 185 -8.35 -7.70 1.71
CA GLY A 185 -8.14 -6.90 2.92
C GLY A 185 -6.67 -6.87 3.35
N GLY A 186 -6.43 -6.60 4.63
CA GLY A 186 -5.08 -6.46 5.17
C GLY A 186 -4.40 -5.13 4.85
N LYS A 187 -3.17 -5.00 5.33
CA LYS A 187 -2.30 -3.83 5.16
C LYS A 187 -0.88 -4.19 5.57
N VAL A 188 0.12 -3.50 5.05
CA VAL A 188 1.53 -3.69 5.40
C VAL A 188 2.01 -2.43 6.11
N MET A 189 2.41 -2.55 7.38
CA MET A 189 2.72 -1.41 8.24
C MET A 189 3.81 -0.52 7.65
N ASP A 190 4.87 -1.11 7.11
CA ASP A 190 6.02 -0.39 6.53
C ASP A 190 5.68 0.42 5.28
N LEU A 191 4.58 0.08 4.61
CA LEU A 191 4.06 0.82 3.46
C LEU A 191 3.09 1.94 3.85
N LEU A 192 2.51 1.89 5.06
CA LEU A 192 1.49 2.88 5.47
C LEU A 192 2.07 4.29 5.53
N GLU A 193 3.29 4.45 6.04
CA GLU A 193 3.93 5.77 6.10
C GLU A 193 4.41 6.22 4.72
N LYS A 194 5.05 5.33 3.95
CA LYS A 194 5.68 5.69 2.67
C LYS A 194 4.65 5.97 1.57
N ASN A 195 3.56 5.19 1.56
CA ASN A 195 2.62 5.14 0.45
C ASN A 195 1.20 5.59 0.85
N ASP A 196 1.04 6.36 1.94
CA ASP A 196 -0.25 6.99 2.20
C ASP A 196 -0.68 7.90 1.04
N GLN A 197 -1.95 8.31 1.04
CA GLN A 197 -2.50 9.10 -0.06
C GLN A 197 -1.76 10.44 -0.23
N ARG A 198 -1.35 11.08 0.86
CA ARG A 198 -0.63 12.36 0.83
C ARG A 198 0.72 12.20 0.12
N ASN A 199 1.54 11.26 0.57
CA ASN A 199 2.88 11.01 0.06
C ASN A 199 2.83 10.49 -1.38
N THR A 200 1.85 9.64 -1.69
CA THR A 200 1.60 9.17 -3.05
C THR A 200 1.26 10.31 -4.03
N LEU A 201 0.48 11.30 -3.60
CA LEU A 201 0.16 12.49 -4.39
C LEU A 201 1.35 13.44 -4.55
N ILE A 202 2.11 13.68 -3.47
CA ILE A 202 3.35 14.48 -3.51
C ILE A 202 4.37 13.86 -4.48
N ALA A 203 4.56 12.54 -4.40
CA ALA A 203 5.43 11.81 -5.33
C ALA A 203 4.99 11.98 -6.78
N ALA A 204 3.67 11.90 -7.05
CA ALA A 204 3.12 12.13 -8.39
C ALA A 204 3.46 13.52 -8.96
N LEU A 205 3.43 14.56 -8.11
CA LEU A 205 3.76 15.93 -8.51
C LEU A 205 5.25 16.08 -8.82
N ASN A 206 6.12 15.49 -8.01
CA ASN A 206 7.57 15.56 -8.22
C ASN A 206 8.03 14.81 -9.48
N THR A 207 7.26 13.82 -9.95
CA THR A 207 7.54 13.11 -11.21
C THR A 207 7.13 13.88 -12.48
N GLN A 208 6.35 14.96 -12.35
CA GLN A 208 5.90 15.76 -13.50
C GLN A 208 6.95 16.77 -14.00
N ASP A 209 8.06 16.95 -13.27
CA ASP A 209 9.14 17.91 -13.60
C ASP A 209 10.21 17.34 -14.56
N THR A 210 10.08 16.10 -15.03
CA THR A 210 10.99 15.51 -16.03
C THR A 210 10.26 15.22 -17.34
N ASP A 211 10.03 16.25 -18.15
CA ASP A 211 9.93 16.09 -19.61
C ASP A 211 11.33 16.24 -20.22
N PRO A 212 11.95 15.17 -20.76
CA PRO A 212 13.24 15.27 -21.45
C PRO A 212 13.21 16.08 -22.76
N GLN A 213 12.08 16.67 -23.16
CA GLN A 213 11.92 17.39 -24.43
C GLN A 213 11.44 18.85 -24.35
N GLU A 214 11.57 19.56 -23.24
CA GLU A 214 11.43 21.02 -23.28
C GLU A 214 12.74 21.72 -23.68
N GLN A 215 12.93 21.92 -24.99
CA GLN A 215 13.81 22.98 -25.47
C GLN A 215 13.27 24.32 -24.95
N PRO A 216 14.10 25.19 -24.34
CA PRO A 216 13.61 26.41 -23.74
C PRO A 216 13.02 27.34 -24.81
N ARG A 217 11.70 27.51 -24.79
CA ARG A 217 11.04 28.60 -25.51
C ARG A 217 11.58 29.91 -24.95
N ARG A 218 12.37 30.61 -25.75
CA ARG A 218 12.82 31.98 -25.46
C ARG A 218 11.59 32.88 -25.31
N TYR A 219 11.18 33.13 -24.07
CA TYR A 219 10.26 34.22 -23.76
C TYR A 219 11.06 35.52 -23.70
N ASN A 220 10.84 36.38 -24.69
CA ASN A 220 11.37 37.73 -24.73
C ASN A 220 10.57 38.59 -23.73
N TYR A 221 11.16 38.86 -22.56
CA TYR A 221 10.61 39.81 -21.59
C TYR A 221 10.95 41.24 -22.04
N ASN A 222 9.94 41.95 -22.58
CA ASN A 222 9.99 43.41 -22.64
C ASN A 222 9.56 43.96 -21.28
N ASN A 223 10.46 44.78 -20.75
CA ASN A 223 10.48 45.31 -19.39
C ASN A 223 9.52 46.50 -19.24
N THR A 224 8.61 46.44 -18.25
CA THR A 224 8.01 47.64 -17.67
C THR A 224 7.60 47.39 -16.22
N GLN A 225 8.43 47.85 -15.29
CA GLN A 225 8.06 48.16 -13.90
C GLN A 225 7.22 49.47 -13.88
N PRO A 226 6.31 49.71 -12.91
CA PRO A 226 6.73 50.02 -11.52
C PRO A 226 5.72 49.71 -10.39
N GLY A 227 6.18 49.82 -9.13
CA GLY A 227 5.35 50.37 -8.04
C GLY A 227 5.26 49.57 -6.74
N THR A 228 6.10 49.93 -5.78
CA THR A 228 6.06 49.60 -4.35
C THR A 228 4.76 49.99 -3.64
N ARG A 229 4.28 49.18 -2.68
CA ARG A 229 3.94 49.64 -1.31
C ARG A 229 3.62 48.50 -0.33
N SER A 230 4.22 48.64 0.83
CA SER A 230 4.12 47.89 2.08
C SER A 230 2.82 48.13 2.88
N SER A 231 2.32 47.12 3.58
CA SER A 231 1.64 47.30 4.87
C SER A 231 1.48 45.99 5.66
N SER A 232 1.91 46.09 6.92
CA SER A 232 1.79 45.18 8.08
C SER A 232 0.35 44.90 8.52
N THR A 233 0.10 43.80 9.26
CA THR A 233 -0.51 43.76 10.62
C THR A 233 -0.81 42.32 11.10
N THR A 234 -0.11 41.94 12.17
CA THR A 234 -0.47 41.31 13.47
C THR A 234 -1.63 40.29 13.65
N MET A 235 -1.20 39.15 14.19
CA MET A 235 -1.76 38.15 15.15
C MET A 235 -3.25 38.11 15.56
N GLY A 236 -3.75 36.87 15.66
CA GLY A 236 -4.87 36.46 16.51
C GLY A 236 -4.77 34.97 16.93
N THR A 237 -4.56 34.74 18.22
CA THR A 237 -4.53 33.47 18.97
C THR A 237 -5.92 32.93 19.31
N VAL A 238 -6.20 31.62 19.14
CA VAL A 238 -7.11 30.75 19.93
C VAL A 238 -6.78 29.29 19.53
N GLY A 239 -6.75 28.22 20.32
CA GLY A 239 -7.04 27.90 21.71
C GLY A 239 -7.08 26.36 21.79
N ALA A 240 -6.44 25.79 22.82
CA ALA A 240 -6.26 24.34 22.99
C ALA A 240 -7.57 23.62 23.35
N ARG A 241 -7.77 22.40 22.83
CA ARG A 241 -8.80 21.47 23.36
C ARG A 241 -8.33 20.00 23.37
N SER A 242 -8.12 19.56 24.61
CA SER A 242 -8.19 18.22 25.21
C SER A 242 -8.28 16.97 24.32
N GLN A 243 -7.30 16.10 24.54
CA GLN A 243 -7.31 14.66 24.21
C GLN A 243 -8.18 13.89 25.22
N SER A 244 -8.92 12.90 24.73
CA SER A 244 -9.39 11.77 25.54
C SER A 244 -8.97 10.46 24.87
N SER A 245 -8.17 9.68 25.58
CA SER A 245 -7.62 8.40 25.17
C SER A 245 -8.06 7.32 26.17
N SER A 246 -8.80 6.31 25.70
CA SER A 246 -8.86 4.99 26.36
C SER A 246 -9.47 3.93 25.41
N ALA A 247 -8.71 3.60 24.38
CA ALA A 247 -8.90 2.39 23.57
C ALA A 247 -7.59 1.92 22.90
N ALA A 248 -6.56 2.78 22.88
CA ALA A 248 -5.31 2.55 22.16
C ALA A 248 -4.41 1.47 22.78
N SER A 249 -4.47 1.22 24.09
CA SER A 249 -3.49 0.37 24.79
C SER A 249 -3.59 -1.12 24.46
N VAL A 250 -4.78 -1.64 24.18
CA VAL A 250 -4.97 -3.06 23.81
C VAL A 250 -4.63 -3.29 22.33
N SER A 251 -4.98 -2.33 21.46
CA SER A 251 -4.65 -2.39 20.03
C SER A 251 -3.15 -2.27 19.79
N TYR A 252 -2.46 -1.34 20.50
CA TYR A 252 -1.01 -1.18 20.40
C TYR A 252 -0.25 -2.46 20.79
N GLY A 253 -0.72 -3.16 21.84
CA GLY A 253 -0.10 -4.41 22.29
C GLY A 253 -0.17 -5.54 21.27
N LEU A 254 -1.28 -5.66 20.53
CA LEU A 254 -1.40 -6.63 19.42
C LEU A 254 -0.57 -6.22 18.20
N VAL A 255 -0.53 -4.91 17.88
CA VAL A 255 0.23 -4.39 16.72
C VAL A 255 1.73 -4.60 16.90
N VAL A 256 2.28 -4.23 18.06
CA VAL A 256 3.72 -4.40 18.35
C VAL A 256 4.13 -5.88 18.37
N LYS A 257 3.27 -6.77 18.89
CA LYS A 257 3.52 -8.22 18.86
C LYS A 257 3.53 -8.77 17.43
N ARG A 258 2.65 -8.27 16.56
CA ARG A 258 2.61 -8.65 15.14
C ARG A 258 3.79 -8.10 14.33
N GLU A 259 4.24 -6.88 14.61
CA GLU A 259 5.46 -6.33 13.98
C GLU A 259 6.70 -7.15 14.34
N ILE A 260 6.88 -7.48 15.62
CA ILE A 260 7.98 -8.35 16.08
C ILE A 260 7.86 -9.75 15.45
N LEU A 261 6.64 -10.23 15.20
CA LEU A 261 6.41 -11.51 14.53
C LEU A 261 6.82 -11.48 13.06
N ILE A 262 6.36 -10.48 12.30
CA ILE A 262 6.70 -10.33 10.87
C ILE A 262 8.23 -10.34 10.72
N ILE A 263 8.93 -9.58 11.56
CA ILE A 263 10.40 -9.55 11.60
C ILE A 263 10.98 -10.95 11.91
N ARG A 264 10.41 -11.70 12.87
CA ARG A 264 10.89 -13.04 13.26
C ARG A 264 10.58 -14.15 12.26
N ILE A 265 9.47 -14.08 11.52
CA ILE A 265 9.10 -15.06 10.49
C ILE A 265 9.94 -14.83 9.22
N ILE A 266 10.24 -13.57 8.91
CA ILE A 266 10.92 -13.19 7.66
C ILE A 266 12.45 -13.29 7.78
N ASN A 267 13.01 -13.12 8.98
CA ASN A 267 14.45 -13.25 9.23
C ASN A 267 14.76 -14.28 10.35
N PRO A 268 14.75 -15.59 10.05
CA PRO A 268 14.91 -16.64 11.07
C PRO A 268 16.30 -16.63 11.74
N TYR A 269 17.31 -15.97 11.16
CA TYR A 269 18.70 -15.99 11.63
C TYR A 269 19.00 -15.07 12.82
N GLU A 270 18.15 -14.08 13.13
CA GLU A 270 18.37 -13.22 14.31
C GLU A 270 18.03 -13.90 15.65
N SER A 271 17.29 -15.02 15.61
CA SER A 271 16.89 -15.78 16.80
C SER A 271 18.04 -16.50 17.53
N LEU A 272 19.23 -16.57 16.94
CA LEU A 272 20.40 -17.26 17.49
C LEU A 272 21.33 -16.37 18.34
N GLN A 273 21.16 -15.04 18.34
CA GLN A 273 22.04 -14.15 19.12
C GLN A 273 21.55 -13.83 20.53
N HIS A 274 20.32 -14.21 20.90
CA HIS A 274 19.74 -13.95 22.23
C HIS A 274 19.73 -15.15 23.18
N LYS A 275 20.26 -16.31 22.79
CA LYS A 275 20.54 -17.40 23.76
C LYS A 275 21.93 -17.19 24.33
N GLY A 276 21.99 -16.50 25.48
CA GLY A 276 23.19 -16.37 26.29
C GLY A 276 23.86 -17.73 26.50
N LEU A 277 25.16 -17.76 26.23
CA LEU A 277 26.05 -18.89 26.49
C LEU A 277 25.95 -19.33 27.96
N PRO A 278 26.02 -20.64 28.27
CA PRO A 278 26.12 -21.08 29.66
C PRO A 278 27.43 -20.58 30.27
N SER A 279 27.34 -19.97 31.46
CA SER A 279 28.49 -19.57 32.26
C SER A 279 29.32 -20.81 32.61
N TYR A 280 30.57 -20.84 32.15
CA TYR A 280 31.57 -21.79 32.64
C TYR A 280 31.87 -21.46 34.11
N ASP A 281 31.46 -22.37 35.00
CA ASP A 281 31.83 -22.32 36.41
C ASP A 281 33.27 -22.86 36.55
N SER A 282 34.19 -21.99 36.95
CA SER A 282 35.60 -22.33 37.14
C SER A 282 35.84 -22.60 38.63
N THR A 283 35.69 -23.86 39.03
CA THR A 283 36.24 -24.35 40.30
C THR A 283 37.65 -24.86 40.05
N ALA A 284 38.63 -23.96 40.22
CA ALA A 284 40.04 -24.32 40.30
C ALA A 284 40.44 -24.45 41.77
N HIS A 285 40.76 -25.69 42.17
CA HIS A 285 41.53 -26.04 43.35
C HIS A 285 42.78 -25.14 43.50
N HIS A 286 43.01 -24.61 44.70
CA HIS A 286 44.35 -24.56 45.30
C HIS A 286 44.29 -24.39 46.83
N HIS A 287 45.05 -25.28 47.48
CA HIS A 287 45.40 -25.42 48.90
C HIS A 287 44.42 -26.10 49.85
#